data_AF-W4QZQ8-F1
#
_entry.id   AF-W4QZQ8-F1
#
_cell.length_a   1.000
_cell.length_b   1.000
_cell.length_c   1.000
_cell.angle_alpha   90.00
_cell.angle_beta   90.00
_cell.angle_gamma   90.00
#
_symmetry.space_group_name_H-M   'P 1'
#
loop_
_entity.id
_entity.type
_entity.pdbx_description
1 polymer ?
#
loop_
_entity_poly.entity_id
_entity_poly.type
_entity_poly.pdbx_seq_one_letter_code
_entity_poly.pdbx_strand_id
1 'polypeptide(L)'
;MTLQELFTPKLSKLGKNAYMSRMLDKVRRELKEQGCKGVEYKNKVFEAKQLLEREIANGIIRKYLKLTASNKKVFQTHILEHNLTPLFQTSADIHYQLPKSIKTDLQFTNHITKQNLFSTVFHSFKRFDKGKWEHCIFTKDNVGWISKDNNGYYRYFSKKVKTGVTIGFSLLDLIQITCSDGDVKTPMDYPTVRKKIATILNVSYRDLDYVKYQKEKYRCNQSLIDESLEWKSLYPNLHSLTKSQLYILDELHQFVSQNIMERRHAIKNEAVFFISIRHLTKLVNERLGTERHPSTVAAAINLFAVLGLLHKMPAEILTDKEELLQIAQSIQGNKNHFHLITFMTIPLYDENLLKKAEKMAKRLRKNKITTAKQITSKNLKIVLGEKKAKSIINVREVSIMKMQPNKLEELAEEALRDFPYEAFDKGLVKNLEETPEEEIYSLKDSSLFDLPDKELYEMSLQHFEQQEQCSDFEEVD
;
A
#
# COMPACT_ATOMS: atom_id res chain seq x y z
N MET A 1 -17.88 6.67 17.58
CA MET A 1 -18.28 7.92 16.92
C MET A 1 -19.54 7.63 16.11
N THR A 2 -20.65 8.30 16.38
CA THR A 2 -21.94 8.09 15.70
C THR A 2 -22.13 9.07 14.53
N LEU A 3 -23.12 8.80 13.66
CA LEU A 3 -23.47 9.73 12.58
C LEU A 3 -23.88 11.11 13.13
N GLN A 4 -24.61 11.13 14.25
CA GLN A 4 -25.05 12.38 14.87
C GLN A 4 -23.86 13.22 15.35
N GLU A 5 -22.87 12.60 15.99
CA GLU A 5 -21.65 13.26 16.46
C GLU A 5 -20.86 13.91 15.32
N LEU A 6 -20.83 13.29 14.14
CA LEU A 6 -20.18 13.86 12.95
C LEU A 6 -20.80 15.19 12.52
N PHE A 7 -22.12 15.34 12.66
CA PHE A 7 -22.81 16.59 12.30
C PHE A 7 -22.94 17.60 13.45
N THR A 8 -22.45 17.25 14.65
CA THR A 8 -22.46 18.13 15.83
C THR A 8 -21.05 18.20 16.46
N PRO A 9 -20.07 18.77 15.73
CA PRO A 9 -18.70 18.81 16.22
C PRO A 9 -18.61 19.68 17.47
N LYS A 10 -18.01 19.14 18.52
CA LYS A 10 -17.65 19.92 19.72
C LYS A 10 -16.29 20.58 19.48
N LEU A 11 -16.23 21.91 19.49
CA LEU A 11 -14.98 22.65 19.43
C LEU A 11 -14.44 22.90 20.84
N SER A 12 -13.15 22.69 21.04
CA SER A 12 -12.43 23.17 22.22
C SER A 12 -12.47 24.71 22.31
N LYS A 13 -12.14 25.28 23.47
CA LYS A 13 -12.06 26.75 23.64
C LYS A 13 -11.15 27.40 22.58
N LEU A 14 -9.99 26.81 22.34
CA LEU A 14 -9.06 27.22 21.28
C LEU A 14 -9.67 27.06 19.88
N GLY A 15 -10.36 25.94 19.62
CA GLY A 15 -11.04 25.70 18.35
C GLY A 15 -12.17 26.68 18.06
N LYS A 16 -12.92 27.11 19.08
CA LYS A 16 -13.95 28.15 18.97
C LYS A 16 -13.33 29.50 18.58
N ASN A 17 -12.24 29.89 19.23
CA ASN A 17 -11.53 31.14 18.93
C ASN A 17 -10.96 31.14 17.50
N ALA A 18 -10.34 30.04 17.07
CA ALA A 18 -9.82 29.90 15.71
C ALA A 18 -10.93 29.95 14.65
N TYR A 19 -12.06 29.29 14.90
CA TYR A 19 -13.22 29.34 14.02
C TYR A 19 -13.80 30.77 13.93
N MET A 20 -13.95 31.45 15.07
CA MET A 20 -14.40 32.85 15.13
C MET A 20 -13.53 33.78 14.29
N SER A 21 -12.20 33.72 14.49
CA SER A 21 -11.25 34.56 13.74
C SER A 21 -11.41 34.36 12.24
N ARG A 22 -11.38 33.10 11.78
CA ARG A 22 -11.48 32.76 10.35
C ARG A 22 -12.80 33.23 9.72
N MET A 23 -13.92 33.09 10.42
CA MET A 23 -15.22 33.53 9.93
C MET A 23 -15.31 35.06 9.87
N LEU A 24 -14.79 35.76 10.88
CA LEU A 24 -14.70 37.21 10.88
C LEU A 24 -13.79 37.74 9.77
N ASP A 25 -12.67 37.08 9.48
CA ASP A 25 -11.78 37.47 8.40
C ASP A 25 -12.43 37.30 7.02
N LYS A 26 -13.31 36.31 6.86
CA LYS A 26 -14.14 36.19 5.67
C LYS A 26 -15.12 37.36 5.54
N VAL A 27 -15.87 37.68 6.60
CA VAL A 27 -16.81 38.81 6.62
C VAL A 27 -16.08 40.14 6.35
N ARG A 28 -14.92 40.35 6.95
CA ARG A 28 -14.09 41.54 6.74
C ARG A 28 -13.69 41.71 5.27
N ARG A 29 -13.33 40.61 4.58
CA ARG A 29 -13.01 40.65 3.15
C ARG A 29 -14.23 40.97 2.30
N GLU A 30 -15.35 40.30 2.53
CA GLU A 30 -16.60 40.53 1.80
C GLU A 30 -17.10 41.99 1.95
N LEU A 31 -17.02 42.55 3.17
CA LEU A 31 -17.39 43.94 3.40
C LEU A 31 -16.46 44.93 2.70
N LYS A 32 -15.15 44.62 2.61
CA LYS A 32 -14.20 45.44 1.84
C LYS A 32 -14.47 45.37 0.34
N GLU A 33 -14.79 44.19 -0.18
CA GLU A 33 -15.18 43.98 -1.58
C GLU A 33 -16.47 44.72 -1.94
N GLN A 34 -17.40 44.81 -0.99
CA GLN A 34 -18.63 45.61 -1.10
C GLN A 34 -18.39 47.12 -0.91
N GLY A 35 -17.15 47.57 -0.72
CA GLY A 35 -16.81 48.98 -0.58
C GLY A 35 -17.15 49.62 0.77
N CYS A 36 -17.55 48.86 1.79
CA CYS A 36 -17.84 49.38 3.12
C CYS A 36 -16.58 49.98 3.76
N LYS A 37 -16.66 51.19 4.32
CA LYS A 37 -15.52 51.90 4.94
C LYS A 37 -15.91 52.54 6.29
N GLY A 38 -14.90 52.98 7.03
CA GLY A 38 -15.07 53.82 8.22
C GLY A 38 -15.95 53.19 9.31
N VAL A 39 -16.90 53.97 9.81
CA VAL A 39 -17.81 53.57 10.92
C VAL A 39 -18.77 52.46 10.48
N GLU A 40 -19.28 52.52 9.25
CA GLU A 40 -20.19 51.50 8.70
C GLU A 40 -19.53 50.11 8.69
N TYR A 41 -18.28 50.04 8.23
CA TYR A 41 -17.49 48.80 8.26
C TYR A 41 -17.31 48.26 9.69
N LYS A 42 -16.96 49.13 10.64
CA LYS A 42 -16.76 48.72 12.05
C LYS A 42 -18.05 48.17 12.66
N ASN A 43 -19.19 48.82 12.42
CA ASN A 43 -20.49 48.38 12.94
C ASN A 43 -20.89 47.03 12.36
N LYS A 44 -20.79 46.84 11.04
CA LYS A 44 -21.11 45.55 10.39
C LYS A 44 -20.22 44.40 10.86
N VAL A 45 -18.91 44.65 11.08
CA VAL A 45 -18.00 43.65 11.63
C VAL A 45 -18.36 43.30 13.09
N PHE A 46 -18.74 44.29 13.90
CA PHE A 46 -19.14 44.09 15.28
C PHE A 46 -20.46 43.30 15.40
N GLU A 47 -21.46 43.63 14.59
CA GLU A 47 -22.71 42.88 14.48
C GLU A 47 -22.47 41.43 14.07
N ALA A 48 -21.62 41.21 13.06
CA ALA A 48 -21.23 39.87 12.62
C ALA A 48 -20.52 39.08 13.74
N LYS A 49 -19.68 39.73 14.55
CA LYS A 49 -19.04 39.11 15.71
C LYS A 49 -20.07 38.67 16.75
N GLN A 50 -20.99 39.54 17.14
CA GLN A 50 -22.04 39.21 18.11
C GLN A 50 -22.96 38.10 17.62
N LEU A 51 -23.26 38.07 16.32
CA LEU A 51 -24.05 37.00 15.70
C LEU A 51 -23.30 35.67 15.77
N LEU A 52 -22.03 35.64 15.39
CA LEU A 52 -21.21 34.43 15.43
C LEU A 52 -21.00 33.90 16.86
N GLU A 53 -20.85 34.79 17.85
CA GLU A 53 -20.76 34.39 19.27
C GLU A 53 -22.05 33.70 19.74
N ARG A 54 -23.21 34.25 19.38
CA ARG A 54 -24.52 33.62 19.64
C ARG A 54 -24.66 32.27 18.94
N GLU A 55 -24.23 32.18 17.67
CA GLU A 55 -24.25 30.94 16.90
C GLU A 55 -23.42 29.84 17.57
N ILE A 56 -22.19 30.16 17.99
CA ILE A 56 -21.29 29.20 18.65
C ILE A 56 -21.83 28.78 20.02
N ALA A 57 -22.41 29.72 20.78
CA ALA A 57 -23.07 29.40 22.05
C ALA A 57 -24.23 28.39 21.84
N ASN A 58 -24.95 28.52 20.73
CA ASN A 58 -26.03 27.62 20.32
C ASN A 58 -25.54 26.34 19.60
N GLY A 59 -24.22 26.10 19.53
CA GLY A 59 -23.64 24.91 18.89
C GLY A 59 -23.68 24.93 17.35
N ILE A 60 -23.95 26.08 16.74
CA ILE A 60 -23.98 26.26 15.29
C ILE A 60 -22.54 26.47 14.81
N ILE A 61 -21.98 25.43 14.18
CA ILE A 61 -20.62 25.43 13.64
C ILE A 61 -20.70 25.07 12.16
N ARG A 62 -20.62 26.08 11.31
CA ARG A 62 -20.70 25.93 9.85
C ARG A 62 -19.37 25.44 9.32
N LYS A 63 -19.23 24.12 9.18
CA LYS A 63 -17.98 23.49 8.71
C LYS A 63 -18.27 22.51 7.58
N TYR A 64 -17.43 22.56 6.55
CA TYR A 64 -17.33 21.48 5.57
C TYR A 64 -16.40 20.40 6.12
N LEU A 65 -16.88 19.15 6.21
CA LEU A 65 -16.06 18.00 6.60
C LEU A 65 -15.69 17.20 5.35
N LYS A 66 -14.38 17.05 5.13
CA LYS A 66 -13.84 16.10 4.17
C LYS A 66 -13.91 14.69 4.78
N LEU A 67 -14.47 13.73 4.06
CA LEU A 67 -14.52 12.35 4.56
C LEU A 67 -13.11 11.76 4.71
N THR A 68 -12.87 11.18 5.88
CA THR A 68 -11.73 10.30 6.17
C THR A 68 -12.18 8.83 6.13
N ALA A 69 -11.24 7.88 6.22
CA ALA A 69 -11.57 6.47 6.33
C ALA A 69 -12.41 6.14 7.57
N SER A 70 -12.16 6.78 8.72
CA SER A 70 -12.96 6.59 9.94
C SER A 70 -14.38 7.11 9.78
N ASN A 71 -14.56 8.27 9.14
CA ASN A 71 -15.88 8.81 8.84
C ASN A 71 -16.67 7.86 7.92
N LYS A 72 -16.03 7.28 6.88
CA LYS A 72 -16.67 6.33 5.96
C LYS A 72 -17.24 5.11 6.69
N LYS A 73 -16.49 4.57 7.67
CA LYS A 73 -16.96 3.46 8.51
C LYS A 73 -18.24 3.82 9.28
N VAL A 74 -18.32 5.04 9.83
CA VAL A 74 -19.53 5.50 10.53
C VAL A 74 -20.75 5.51 9.60
N PHE A 75 -20.60 5.98 8.36
CA PHE A 75 -21.69 5.94 7.39
C PHE A 75 -22.09 4.52 7.02
N GLN A 76 -21.11 3.64 6.85
CA GLN A 76 -21.36 2.24 6.52
C GLN A 76 -22.12 1.52 7.64
N THR A 77 -21.66 1.64 8.88
CA THR A 77 -22.36 1.11 10.06
C THR A 77 -23.79 1.65 10.13
N HIS A 78 -23.98 2.96 9.94
CA HIS A 78 -25.30 3.58 9.93
C HIS A 78 -26.22 3.02 8.84
N ILE A 79 -25.71 2.75 7.64
CA ILE A 79 -26.50 2.15 6.54
C ILE A 79 -27.00 0.76 6.93
N LEU A 80 -26.14 -0.05 7.55
CA LEU A 80 -26.48 -1.41 7.97
C LEU A 80 -27.49 -1.39 9.14
N GLU A 81 -27.21 -0.59 10.18
CA GLU A 81 -28.06 -0.49 11.38
C GLU A 81 -29.46 0.02 11.08
N HIS A 82 -29.60 0.93 10.10
CA HIS A 82 -30.88 1.53 9.71
C HIS A 82 -31.49 0.92 8.44
N ASN A 83 -30.96 -0.21 7.97
CA ASN A 83 -31.43 -0.93 6.78
C ASN A 83 -31.61 -0.03 5.54
N LEU A 84 -30.63 0.86 5.29
CA LEU A 84 -30.63 1.79 4.17
C LEU A 84 -30.04 1.18 2.89
N THR A 85 -29.52 -0.05 2.95
CA THR A 85 -28.91 -0.76 1.81
C THR A 85 -29.77 -0.75 0.54
N PRO A 86 -31.11 -0.92 0.59
CA PRO A 86 -31.94 -0.85 -0.62
C PRO A 86 -31.83 0.49 -1.37
N LEU A 87 -31.52 1.58 -0.67
CA LEU A 87 -31.33 2.91 -1.28
C LEU A 87 -30.02 3.01 -2.08
N PHE A 88 -29.12 2.05 -1.96
CA PHE A 88 -27.83 2.02 -2.65
C PHE A 88 -27.70 0.81 -3.57
N GLN A 89 -28.81 0.20 -3.96
CA GLN A 89 -28.81 -0.78 -5.03
C GLN A 89 -28.36 -0.12 -6.33
N THR A 90 -27.37 -0.73 -6.97
CA THR A 90 -26.83 -0.25 -8.24
C THR A 90 -27.70 -0.75 -9.38
N SER A 91 -27.96 0.09 -10.38
CA SER A 91 -28.63 -0.36 -11.60
C SER A 91 -27.76 -1.44 -12.29
N ALA A 92 -28.37 -2.56 -12.68
CA ALA A 92 -27.69 -3.56 -13.50
C ALA A 92 -27.50 -3.04 -14.93
N ASP A 93 -26.38 -3.41 -15.55
CA ASP A 93 -26.11 -3.27 -17.00
C ASP A 93 -26.32 -1.87 -17.60
N ILE A 94 -25.80 -0.83 -16.93
CA ILE A 94 -25.79 0.52 -17.49
C ILE A 94 -24.83 0.54 -18.68
N HIS A 95 -25.31 0.73 -19.91
CA HIS A 95 -24.44 0.93 -21.06
C HIS A 95 -24.02 2.40 -21.17
N TYR A 96 -23.01 2.79 -20.40
CA TYR A 96 -22.46 4.15 -20.47
C TYR A 96 -21.44 4.28 -21.61
N GLN A 97 -21.66 5.25 -22.52
CA GLN A 97 -20.71 5.50 -23.60
C GLN A 97 -19.53 6.35 -23.11
N LEU A 98 -18.38 5.70 -22.94
CA LEU A 98 -17.14 6.37 -22.56
C LEU A 98 -16.48 7.04 -23.78
N PRO A 99 -16.07 8.33 -23.70
CA PRO A 99 -15.27 8.95 -24.75
C PRO A 99 -14.02 8.15 -25.09
N LYS A 100 -13.74 7.96 -26.40
CA LYS A 100 -12.56 7.22 -26.92
C LYS A 100 -11.20 7.78 -26.45
N SER A 101 -11.17 9.03 -26.00
CA SER A 101 -9.98 9.68 -25.44
C SER A 101 -9.58 9.14 -24.07
N ILE A 102 -10.52 8.51 -23.35
CA ILE A 102 -10.29 7.97 -22.01
C ILE A 102 -9.64 6.61 -22.13
N LYS A 103 -8.37 6.54 -21.76
CA LYS A 103 -7.53 5.33 -21.85
C LYS A 103 -6.95 4.94 -20.51
N THR A 104 -6.81 5.88 -19.57
CA THR A 104 -6.16 5.64 -18.27
C THR A 104 -7.11 5.71 -17.09
N ASP A 105 -6.70 5.08 -15.99
CA ASP A 105 -7.43 5.14 -14.71
C ASP A 105 -7.68 6.57 -14.21
N LEU A 106 -6.68 7.45 -14.37
CA LEU A 106 -6.78 8.86 -14.01
C LEU A 106 -7.80 9.60 -14.89
N GLN A 107 -7.76 9.38 -16.21
CA GLN A 107 -8.71 9.99 -17.15
C GLN A 107 -10.13 9.51 -16.87
N PHE A 108 -10.30 8.21 -16.61
CA PHE A 108 -11.59 7.62 -16.28
C PHE A 108 -12.17 8.26 -15.01
N THR A 109 -11.38 8.28 -13.94
CA THR A 109 -11.74 8.89 -12.66
C THR A 109 -12.14 10.35 -12.82
N ASN A 110 -11.32 11.15 -13.50
CA ASN A 110 -11.58 12.56 -13.72
C ASN A 110 -12.83 12.79 -14.56
N HIS A 111 -13.12 11.92 -15.51
CA HIS A 111 -14.35 12.00 -16.31
C HIS A 111 -15.58 11.70 -15.48
N ILE A 112 -15.64 10.55 -14.81
CA ILE A 112 -16.84 10.14 -14.04
C ILE A 112 -17.16 11.11 -12.91
N THR A 113 -16.15 11.73 -12.29
CA THR A 113 -16.35 12.70 -11.21
C THR A 113 -16.82 14.07 -11.70
N LYS A 114 -16.62 14.39 -12.98
CA LYS A 114 -17.11 15.64 -13.60
C LYS A 114 -18.50 15.50 -14.23
N GLN A 115 -19.07 14.30 -14.23
CA GLN A 115 -20.43 14.02 -14.71
C GLN A 115 -21.37 13.75 -13.53
N ASN A 116 -22.64 14.15 -13.64
CA ASN A 116 -23.64 13.79 -12.64
C ASN A 116 -24.13 12.36 -12.92
N LEU A 117 -23.43 11.36 -12.37
CA LEU A 117 -23.76 9.94 -12.54
C LEU A 117 -24.43 9.32 -11.31
N PHE A 118 -24.80 10.12 -10.31
CA PHE A 118 -25.36 9.61 -9.05
C PHE A 118 -26.66 8.84 -9.27
N SER A 119 -27.62 9.41 -10.00
CA SER A 119 -28.90 8.75 -10.29
C SER A 119 -28.78 7.63 -11.32
N THR A 120 -27.77 7.70 -12.18
CA THR A 120 -27.42 6.63 -13.12
C THR A 120 -26.99 5.37 -12.37
N VAL A 121 -26.06 5.54 -11.42
CA VAL A 121 -25.54 4.43 -10.61
C VAL A 121 -26.54 4.00 -9.54
N PHE A 122 -27.18 4.94 -8.84
CA PHE A 122 -28.09 4.69 -7.73
C PHE A 122 -29.45 5.36 -7.99
N HIS A 123 -30.47 4.57 -8.33
CA HIS A 123 -31.78 5.11 -8.73
C HIS A 123 -32.38 6.10 -7.71
N SER A 124 -32.17 5.85 -6.41
CA SER A 124 -32.61 6.68 -5.28
C SER A 124 -32.17 8.13 -5.36
N PHE A 125 -31.10 8.43 -6.11
CA PHE A 125 -30.56 9.77 -6.23
C PHE A 125 -31.28 10.64 -7.28
N LYS A 126 -32.20 10.07 -8.08
CA LYS A 126 -32.97 10.79 -9.11
C LYS A 126 -33.67 12.05 -8.57
N ARG A 127 -34.08 12.03 -7.30
CA ARG A 127 -34.72 13.18 -6.64
C ARG A 127 -33.80 14.41 -6.47
N PHE A 128 -32.47 14.24 -6.57
CA PHE A 128 -31.50 15.32 -6.38
C PHE A 128 -30.93 15.90 -7.70
N ASP A 129 -31.21 15.31 -8.87
CA ASP A 129 -30.55 15.65 -10.16
C ASP A 129 -30.74 17.10 -10.62
N LYS A 130 -31.78 17.78 -10.15
CA LYS A 130 -32.10 19.17 -10.51
C LYS A 130 -31.53 20.19 -9.51
N GLY A 131 -30.54 19.82 -8.70
CA GLY A 131 -30.02 20.67 -7.62
C GLY A 131 -31.04 20.98 -6.53
N LYS A 132 -32.13 20.19 -6.47
CA LYS A 132 -33.19 20.35 -5.48
C LYS A 132 -32.69 19.93 -4.10
N TRP A 133 -33.13 20.68 -3.12
CA TRP A 133 -32.87 20.44 -1.71
C TRP A 133 -33.96 19.51 -1.21
N GLU A 134 -33.57 18.28 -0.85
CA GLU A 134 -34.49 17.21 -0.45
C GLU A 134 -34.02 16.58 0.86
N HIS A 135 -34.83 15.72 1.48
CA HIS A 135 -34.36 14.96 2.64
C HIS A 135 -33.14 14.12 2.28
N CYS A 136 -32.10 14.25 3.12
CA CYS A 136 -30.85 13.54 2.93
C CYS A 136 -31.08 12.02 2.93
N ILE A 137 -30.37 11.31 2.05
CA ILE A 137 -30.48 9.87 1.88
C ILE A 137 -30.09 9.07 3.14
N PHE A 138 -29.23 9.63 4.01
CA PHE A 138 -28.77 8.96 5.23
C PHE A 138 -29.65 9.24 6.44
N THR A 139 -30.27 10.41 6.52
CA THR A 139 -31.10 10.83 7.67
C THR A 139 -32.05 11.95 7.27
N LYS A 140 -33.28 11.91 7.79
CA LYS A 140 -34.33 12.91 7.50
C LYS A 140 -34.03 14.28 8.14
N ASP A 141 -33.21 14.32 9.18
CA ASP A 141 -32.83 15.55 9.90
C ASP A 141 -31.87 16.46 9.11
N ASN A 142 -31.31 15.93 8.02
CA ASN A 142 -30.42 16.65 7.14
C ASN A 142 -31.09 16.90 5.79
N VAL A 143 -30.62 17.95 5.12
CA VAL A 143 -30.97 18.23 3.73
C VAL A 143 -29.84 17.76 2.84
N GLY A 144 -30.18 17.14 1.71
CA GLY A 144 -29.26 16.67 0.70
C GLY A 144 -29.52 17.29 -0.67
N TRP A 145 -28.45 17.44 -1.45
CA TRP A 145 -28.50 17.93 -2.83
C TRP A 145 -27.26 17.45 -3.61
N ILE A 146 -27.29 17.53 -4.93
CA ILE A 146 -26.12 17.29 -5.79
C ILE A 146 -25.71 18.62 -6.42
N SER A 147 -24.42 18.96 -6.34
CA SER A 147 -23.86 20.10 -7.06
C SER A 147 -22.38 19.90 -7.37
N LYS A 148 -21.83 20.76 -8.22
CA LYS A 148 -20.38 20.82 -8.45
C LYS A 148 -19.68 21.52 -7.29
N ASP A 149 -18.48 21.05 -6.94
CA ASP A 149 -17.54 21.80 -6.12
C ASP A 149 -16.77 22.84 -6.96
N ASN A 150 -15.90 23.62 -6.29
CA ASN A 150 -15.12 24.67 -6.94
C ASN A 150 -14.17 24.14 -8.04
N ASN A 151 -13.87 22.84 -8.05
CA ASN A 151 -13.03 22.20 -9.07
C ASN A 151 -13.86 21.57 -10.20
N GLY A 152 -15.19 21.74 -10.15
CA GLY A 152 -16.12 21.22 -11.14
C GLY A 152 -16.52 19.75 -10.93
N TYR A 153 -16.16 19.14 -9.80
CA TYR A 153 -16.53 17.75 -9.50
C TYR A 153 -17.92 17.68 -8.88
N TYR A 154 -18.76 16.79 -9.39
CA TYR A 154 -20.06 16.53 -8.78
C TYR A 154 -19.90 15.81 -7.45
N ARG A 155 -20.63 16.31 -6.46
CA ARG A 155 -20.75 15.72 -5.12
C ARG A 155 -22.20 15.70 -4.70
N TYR A 156 -22.57 14.64 -4.00
CA TYR A 156 -23.74 14.65 -3.15
C TYR A 156 -23.38 15.31 -1.82
N PHE A 157 -24.16 16.28 -1.37
CA PHE A 157 -23.96 16.94 -0.10
C PHE A 157 -25.03 16.54 0.89
N SER A 158 -24.65 16.44 2.16
CA SER A 158 -25.55 16.28 3.30
C SER A 158 -25.25 17.41 4.28
N LYS A 159 -26.26 18.22 4.60
CA LYS A 159 -26.13 19.35 5.53
C LYS A 159 -27.13 19.22 6.67
N LYS A 160 -26.63 19.32 7.89
CA LYS A 160 -27.49 19.44 9.08
C LYS A 160 -27.98 20.88 9.19
N VAL A 161 -29.30 21.08 9.12
CA VAL A 161 -29.89 22.43 9.12
C VAL A 161 -29.55 23.20 10.40
N LYS A 162 -29.65 22.53 11.55
CA LYS A 162 -29.40 23.13 12.87
C LYS A 162 -27.96 23.62 13.06
N THR A 163 -26.96 22.82 12.67
CA THR A 163 -25.54 23.16 12.92
C THR A 163 -24.85 23.80 11.72
N GLY A 164 -25.40 23.64 10.52
CA GLY A 164 -24.78 24.08 9.26
C GLY A 164 -23.60 23.21 8.80
N VAL A 165 -23.29 22.12 9.50
CA VAL A 165 -22.25 21.18 9.11
C VAL A 165 -22.64 20.50 7.81
N THR A 166 -21.71 20.52 6.84
CA THR A 166 -21.92 19.98 5.50
C THR A 166 -20.86 18.93 5.21
N ILE A 167 -21.27 17.80 4.63
CA ILE A 167 -20.40 16.72 4.20
C ILE A 167 -20.65 16.46 2.72
N GLY A 168 -19.58 16.44 1.92
CA GLY A 168 -19.64 16.15 0.48
C GLY A 168 -19.10 14.77 0.15
N PHE A 169 -19.88 13.99 -0.60
CA PHE A 169 -19.57 12.64 -1.04
C PHE A 169 -19.37 12.65 -2.56
N SER A 170 -18.22 12.19 -3.02
CA SER A 170 -18.08 11.79 -4.43
C SER A 170 -18.83 10.48 -4.68
N LEU A 171 -19.10 10.17 -5.94
CA LEU A 171 -19.67 8.88 -6.33
C LEU A 171 -18.80 7.70 -5.86
N LEU A 172 -17.48 7.86 -5.92
CA LEU A 172 -16.50 6.90 -5.43
C LEU A 172 -16.62 6.69 -3.91
N ASP A 173 -16.84 7.77 -3.14
CA ASP A 173 -17.05 7.66 -1.70
C ASP A 173 -18.30 6.85 -1.38
N LEU A 174 -19.40 7.07 -2.12
CA LEU A 174 -20.63 6.32 -1.93
C LEU A 174 -20.43 4.83 -2.21
N ILE A 175 -19.84 4.48 -3.36
CA ILE A 175 -19.56 3.07 -3.71
C ILE A 175 -18.67 2.42 -2.66
N GLN A 176 -17.64 3.12 -2.16
CA GLN A 176 -16.77 2.63 -1.11
C GLN A 176 -17.53 2.33 0.19
N ILE A 177 -18.50 3.18 0.55
CA ILE A 177 -19.31 3.03 1.75
C ILE A 177 -20.37 1.91 1.59
N THR A 178 -20.98 1.80 0.40
CA THR A 178 -22.24 1.06 0.21
C THR A 178 -22.05 -0.33 -0.41
N CYS A 179 -21.00 -0.53 -1.20
CA CYS A 179 -20.78 -1.74 -1.98
C CYS A 179 -19.62 -2.60 -1.46
N SER A 180 -19.30 -2.50 -0.16
CA SER A 180 -18.28 -3.35 0.45
C SER A 180 -18.77 -4.78 0.53
N ASP A 181 -17.98 -5.74 0.05
CA ASP A 181 -18.36 -7.15 0.03
C ASP A 181 -18.35 -7.71 1.47
N GLY A 182 -19.54 -8.05 1.98
CA GLY A 182 -19.80 -9.11 2.97
C GLY A 182 -19.35 -8.93 4.42
N ASP A 183 -18.12 -8.48 4.69
CA ASP A 183 -17.51 -8.55 6.03
C ASP A 183 -16.68 -7.30 6.30
N VAL A 184 -17.24 -6.30 7.00
CA VAL A 184 -16.61 -4.97 7.01
C VAL A 184 -16.09 -4.53 8.37
N LYS A 185 -14.78 -4.71 8.56
CA LYS A 185 -13.95 -3.81 9.38
C LYS A 185 -13.12 -2.83 8.54
N THR A 186 -13.03 -3.00 7.22
CA THR A 186 -12.16 -2.20 6.32
C THR A 186 -12.88 -1.75 5.04
N PRO A 187 -12.94 -0.44 4.76
CA PRO A 187 -13.46 0.10 3.50
C PRO A 187 -12.68 -0.43 2.29
N MET A 188 -13.35 -0.66 1.16
CA MET A 188 -12.69 -1.05 -0.10
C MET A 188 -11.59 -0.05 -0.48
N ASP A 189 -10.50 -0.54 -1.06
CA ASP A 189 -9.45 0.33 -1.57
C ASP A 189 -9.92 1.11 -2.82
N TYR A 190 -9.22 2.19 -3.13
CA TYR A 190 -9.59 3.06 -4.24
C TYR A 190 -9.56 2.37 -5.63
N PRO A 191 -8.55 1.53 -5.96
CA PRO A 191 -8.55 0.75 -7.19
C PRO A 191 -9.76 -0.19 -7.33
N THR A 192 -10.20 -0.85 -6.26
CA THR A 192 -11.37 -1.74 -6.28
C THR A 192 -12.64 -0.96 -6.51
N VAL A 193 -12.81 0.18 -5.83
CA VAL A 193 -13.95 1.09 -6.03
C VAL A 193 -14.02 1.54 -7.49
N ARG A 194 -12.89 1.94 -8.09
CA ARG A 194 -12.82 2.34 -9.50
C ARG A 194 -13.25 1.23 -10.44
N LYS A 195 -12.75 0.00 -10.23
CA LYS A 195 -13.15 -1.19 -11.01
C LYS A 195 -14.64 -1.48 -10.86
N LYS A 196 -15.19 -1.38 -9.64
CA LYS A 196 -16.62 -1.59 -9.38
C LYS A 196 -17.47 -0.59 -10.16
N ILE A 197 -17.11 0.69 -10.18
CA ILE A 197 -17.82 1.69 -11.00
C ILE A 197 -17.72 1.36 -12.48
N ALA A 198 -16.55 0.99 -12.99
CA ALA A 198 -16.40 0.62 -14.39
C ALA A 198 -17.29 -0.58 -14.77
N THR A 199 -17.42 -1.57 -13.88
CA THR A 199 -18.34 -2.70 -14.05
C THR A 199 -19.80 -2.26 -14.04
N ILE A 200 -20.21 -1.43 -13.08
CA ILE A 200 -21.60 -0.92 -13.00
C ILE A 200 -21.97 -0.13 -14.25
N LEU A 201 -21.05 0.70 -14.75
CA LEU A 201 -21.22 1.49 -15.96
C LEU A 201 -20.98 0.69 -17.26
N ASN A 202 -20.69 -0.61 -17.14
CA ASN A 202 -20.36 -1.51 -18.24
C ASN A 202 -19.38 -0.89 -19.26
N VAL A 203 -18.29 -0.30 -18.76
CA VAL A 203 -17.26 0.33 -19.58
C VAL A 203 -15.96 -0.46 -19.57
N SER A 204 -15.22 -0.32 -20.66
CA SER A 204 -13.87 -0.82 -20.84
C SER A 204 -12.97 0.30 -21.33
N TYR A 205 -11.72 0.28 -20.89
CA TYR A 205 -10.68 1.19 -21.31
C TYR A 205 -9.31 0.52 -21.11
N ARG A 206 -8.30 1.04 -21.81
CA ARG A 206 -7.00 0.37 -21.97
C ARG A 206 -6.34 -0.11 -20.67
N ASP A 207 -6.31 0.71 -19.62
CA ASP A 207 -5.68 0.31 -18.35
C ASP A 207 -6.50 -0.77 -17.61
N LEU A 208 -7.83 -0.71 -17.67
CA LEU A 208 -8.71 -1.75 -17.13
C LEU A 208 -8.55 -3.07 -17.88
N ASP A 209 -8.51 -3.01 -19.22
CA ASP A 209 -8.32 -4.20 -20.06
C ASP A 209 -6.94 -4.82 -19.85
N TYR A 210 -5.92 -4.00 -19.64
CA TYR A 210 -4.60 -4.46 -19.25
C TYR A 210 -4.64 -5.26 -17.94
N VAL A 211 -5.32 -4.77 -16.90
CA VAL A 211 -5.46 -5.51 -15.64
C VAL A 211 -6.22 -6.82 -15.85
N LYS A 212 -7.30 -6.82 -16.64
CA LYS A 212 -8.05 -8.05 -16.98
C LYS A 212 -7.16 -9.07 -17.69
N TYR A 213 -6.41 -8.63 -18.69
CA TYR A 213 -5.46 -9.47 -19.43
C TYR A 213 -4.39 -10.07 -18.51
N GLN A 214 -3.79 -9.27 -17.64
CA GLN A 214 -2.78 -9.76 -16.69
C GLN A 214 -3.36 -10.79 -15.72
N LYS A 215 -4.57 -10.53 -15.17
CA LYS A 215 -5.26 -11.51 -14.30
C LYS A 215 -5.52 -12.84 -15.01
N GLU A 216 -6.00 -12.76 -16.25
CA GLU A 216 -6.28 -13.95 -17.05
C GLU A 216 -5.01 -14.75 -17.36
N LYS A 217 -3.92 -14.06 -17.71
CA LYS A 217 -2.60 -14.68 -17.86
C LYS A 217 -2.18 -15.44 -16.60
N TYR A 218 -2.32 -14.83 -15.42
CA TYR A 218 -1.96 -15.51 -14.17
C TYR A 218 -2.87 -16.70 -13.87
N ARG A 219 -4.17 -16.57 -14.14
CA ARG A 219 -5.12 -17.68 -14.03
C ARG A 219 -4.73 -18.87 -14.92
N CYS A 220 -4.41 -18.61 -16.18
CA CYS A 220 -3.95 -19.65 -17.11
C CYS A 220 -2.64 -20.31 -16.65
N ASN A 221 -1.67 -19.53 -16.19
CA ASN A 221 -0.43 -20.08 -15.64
C ASN A 221 -0.69 -20.97 -14.40
N GLN A 222 -1.59 -20.56 -13.51
CA GLN A 222 -1.95 -21.32 -12.31
C GLN A 222 -2.60 -22.65 -12.68
N SER A 223 -3.52 -22.68 -13.63
CA SER A 223 -4.09 -23.94 -14.13
C SER A 223 -3.01 -24.91 -14.62
N LEU A 224 -1.98 -24.41 -15.30
CA LEU A 224 -0.83 -25.24 -15.73
C LEU A 224 0.05 -25.72 -14.58
N ILE A 225 0.14 -24.97 -13.47
CA ILE A 225 0.85 -25.37 -12.26
C ILE A 225 0.05 -26.46 -11.53
N ASP A 226 -1.27 -26.30 -11.44
CA ASP A 226 -2.17 -27.28 -10.83
C ASP A 226 -2.13 -28.62 -11.60
N GLU A 227 -2.03 -28.55 -12.93
CA GLU A 227 -1.86 -29.69 -13.84
C GLU A 227 -0.39 -30.17 -13.95
N SER A 228 0.47 -29.83 -12.97
CA SER A 228 1.91 -30.16 -13.01
C SER A 228 2.25 -31.65 -13.16
N LEU A 229 1.32 -32.56 -12.89
CA LEU A 229 1.50 -33.99 -13.18
C LEU A 229 1.70 -34.25 -14.67
N GLU A 230 1.09 -33.47 -15.56
CA GLU A 230 1.30 -33.58 -17.01
C GLU A 230 2.72 -33.17 -17.40
N TRP A 231 3.33 -32.23 -16.65
CA TRP A 231 4.72 -31.85 -16.86
C TRP A 231 5.66 -33.04 -16.63
N LYS A 232 5.30 -34.02 -15.81
CA LYS A 232 6.10 -35.23 -15.63
C LYS A 232 6.34 -35.98 -16.94
N SER A 233 5.36 -35.97 -17.85
CA SER A 233 5.45 -36.62 -19.15
C SER A 233 6.08 -35.70 -20.19
N LEU A 234 5.59 -34.46 -20.32
CA LEU A 234 6.00 -33.53 -21.37
C LEU A 234 7.34 -32.83 -21.10
N TYR A 235 7.63 -32.54 -19.82
CA TYR A 235 8.78 -31.77 -19.35
C TYR A 235 9.43 -32.42 -18.11
N PRO A 236 9.93 -33.66 -18.23
CA PRO A 236 10.34 -34.47 -17.08
C PRO A 236 11.47 -33.85 -16.25
N ASN A 237 12.42 -33.14 -16.89
CA ASN A 237 13.52 -32.51 -16.16
C ASN A 237 13.05 -31.27 -15.41
N LEU A 238 12.18 -30.47 -16.02
CA LEU A 238 11.53 -29.31 -15.41
C LEU A 238 10.71 -29.73 -14.21
N HIS A 239 9.80 -30.70 -14.38
CA HIS A 239 8.96 -31.23 -13.30
C HIS A 239 9.81 -31.77 -12.15
N SER A 240 10.82 -32.59 -12.45
CA SER A 240 11.70 -33.14 -11.40
C SER A 240 12.39 -32.06 -10.57
N LEU A 241 12.75 -30.94 -11.19
CA LEU A 241 13.50 -29.85 -10.54
C LEU A 241 12.59 -28.90 -9.76
N THR A 242 11.33 -28.74 -10.18
CA THR A 242 10.41 -27.72 -9.67
C THR A 242 9.31 -28.25 -8.76
N LYS A 243 8.94 -29.53 -8.84
CA LYS A 243 7.79 -30.12 -8.14
C LYS A 243 7.71 -29.79 -6.65
N SER A 244 8.85 -29.74 -5.95
CA SER A 244 8.91 -29.47 -4.51
C SER A 244 8.84 -27.99 -4.14
N GLN A 245 8.73 -27.09 -5.12
CA GLN A 245 8.69 -25.64 -4.93
C GLN A 245 7.51 -24.97 -5.66
N LEU A 246 6.69 -25.73 -6.40
CA LEU A 246 5.58 -25.18 -7.17
C LEU A 246 4.57 -24.38 -6.33
N TYR A 247 4.38 -24.74 -5.06
CA TYR A 247 3.54 -23.98 -4.13
C TYR A 247 4.00 -22.52 -3.96
N ILE A 248 5.32 -22.26 -4.00
CA ILE A 248 5.88 -20.89 -3.94
C ILE A 248 5.59 -20.16 -5.24
N LEU A 249 5.67 -20.86 -6.37
CA LEU A 249 5.36 -20.27 -7.67
C LEU A 249 3.87 -19.92 -7.76
N ASP A 250 2.99 -20.78 -7.28
CA ASP A 250 1.55 -20.49 -7.20
C ASP A 250 1.28 -19.30 -6.27
N GLU A 251 1.90 -19.24 -5.09
CA GLU A 251 1.76 -18.11 -4.17
C GLU A 251 2.20 -16.77 -4.81
N LEU A 252 3.27 -16.80 -5.60
CA LEU A 252 3.69 -15.63 -6.39
C LEU A 252 2.61 -15.22 -7.41
N HIS A 253 1.95 -16.16 -8.10
CA HIS A 253 0.88 -15.82 -9.04
C HIS A 253 -0.32 -15.20 -8.32
N GLN A 254 -0.71 -15.76 -7.17
CA GLN A 254 -1.80 -15.22 -6.35
C GLN A 254 -1.49 -13.80 -5.89
N PHE A 255 -0.30 -13.58 -5.32
CA PHE A 255 0.14 -12.27 -4.90
C PHE A 255 0.11 -11.25 -6.05
N VAL A 256 0.66 -11.60 -7.22
CA VAL A 256 0.73 -10.65 -8.34
C VAL A 256 -0.64 -10.37 -8.92
N SER A 257 -1.52 -11.37 -9.02
CA SER A 257 -2.89 -11.19 -9.51
C SER A 257 -3.70 -10.21 -8.66
N GLN A 258 -3.42 -10.17 -7.34
CA GLN A 258 -4.04 -9.23 -6.41
C GLN A 258 -3.38 -7.84 -6.46
N ASN A 259 -2.09 -7.76 -6.79
CA ASN A 259 -1.28 -6.54 -6.70
C ASN A 259 -0.84 -5.97 -8.07
N ILE A 260 -1.64 -6.15 -9.12
CA ILE A 260 -1.34 -5.64 -10.45
C ILE A 260 -1.28 -4.10 -10.42
N MET A 261 -0.08 -3.56 -10.62
CA MET A 261 0.16 -2.13 -10.77
C MET A 261 -0.39 -1.59 -12.10
N GLU A 262 -0.46 -0.27 -12.20
CA GLU A 262 -0.90 0.41 -13.43
C GLU A 262 0.00 0.10 -14.63
N ARG A 263 -0.60 0.09 -15.83
CA ARG A 263 0.07 -0.24 -17.10
C ARG A 263 1.34 0.57 -17.37
N ARG A 264 1.43 1.82 -16.90
CA ARG A 264 2.63 2.66 -17.09
C ARG A 264 3.91 2.04 -16.48
N HIS A 265 3.75 1.25 -15.42
CA HIS A 265 4.84 0.52 -14.78
C HIS A 265 5.20 -0.77 -15.52
N ALA A 266 4.42 -1.20 -16.50
CA ALA A 266 4.67 -2.45 -17.21
C ALA A 266 6.00 -2.42 -17.97
N ILE A 267 6.70 -3.55 -17.97
CA ILE A 267 7.90 -3.76 -18.76
C ILE A 267 7.60 -4.85 -19.79
N LYS A 268 7.79 -4.56 -21.08
CA LYS A 268 7.43 -5.46 -22.19
C LYS A 268 5.97 -5.95 -22.10
N ASN A 269 5.07 -5.07 -21.65
CA ASN A 269 3.64 -5.38 -21.43
C ASN A 269 3.38 -6.43 -20.32
N GLU A 270 4.35 -6.71 -19.46
CA GLU A 270 4.19 -7.58 -18.29
C GLU A 270 4.00 -6.75 -17.01
N ALA A 271 3.15 -7.22 -16.10
CA ALA A 271 3.02 -6.57 -14.80
C ALA A 271 4.30 -6.74 -13.99
N VAL A 272 4.74 -5.63 -13.43
CA VAL A 272 5.91 -5.52 -12.56
C VAL A 272 5.42 -5.53 -11.13
N PHE A 273 6.12 -6.28 -10.28
CA PHE A 273 5.80 -6.36 -8.87
C PHE A 273 7.06 -6.52 -8.02
N PHE A 274 6.91 -6.27 -6.73
CA PHE A 274 7.91 -6.55 -5.72
C PHE A 274 7.23 -7.23 -4.52
N ILE A 275 7.89 -8.24 -3.98
CA ILE A 275 7.54 -8.85 -2.70
C ILE A 275 8.83 -9.18 -1.96
N SER A 276 8.90 -8.81 -0.68
CA SER A 276 10.05 -9.17 0.14
C SER A 276 10.04 -10.67 0.44
N ILE A 277 11.22 -11.29 0.53
CA ILE A 277 11.32 -12.72 0.84
C ILE A 277 10.64 -13.04 2.17
N ARG A 278 10.79 -12.17 3.18
CA ARG A 278 10.12 -12.31 4.49
C ARG A 278 8.60 -12.32 4.34
N HIS A 279 8.03 -11.40 3.55
CA HIS A 279 6.58 -11.35 3.35
C HIS A 279 6.06 -12.57 2.60
N LEU A 280 6.74 -13.00 1.52
CA LEU A 280 6.35 -14.21 0.80
C LEU A 280 6.45 -15.47 1.67
N THR A 281 7.49 -15.56 2.51
CA THR A 281 7.65 -16.68 3.46
C THR A 281 6.48 -16.74 4.44
N LYS A 282 6.05 -15.59 4.96
CA LYS A 282 4.88 -15.50 5.82
C LYS A 282 3.62 -16.01 5.12
N LEU A 283 3.32 -15.53 3.91
CA LEU A 283 2.15 -15.97 3.12
C LEU A 283 2.16 -17.49 2.86
N VAL A 284 3.33 -18.01 2.47
CA VAL A 284 3.53 -19.45 2.25
C VAL A 284 3.29 -20.26 3.52
N ASN A 285 3.83 -19.82 4.66
CA ASN A 285 3.70 -20.53 5.93
C ASN A 285 2.26 -20.51 6.44
N GLU A 286 1.57 -19.36 6.33
CA GLU A 286 0.15 -19.22 6.67
C GLU A 286 -0.73 -20.17 5.84
N ARG A 287 -0.42 -20.31 4.53
CA ARG A 287 -1.17 -21.20 3.65
C ARG A 287 -0.93 -22.68 3.91
N LEU A 288 0.31 -23.06 4.20
CA LEU A 288 0.69 -24.48 4.36
C LEU A 288 0.54 -25.00 5.80
N GLY A 289 0.44 -24.11 6.79
CA GLY A 289 0.48 -24.49 8.21
C GLY A 289 1.82 -25.08 8.65
N THR A 290 2.89 -24.83 7.89
CA THR A 290 4.25 -25.33 8.20
C THR A 290 5.27 -24.22 8.05
N GLU A 291 6.23 -24.16 8.96
CA GLU A 291 7.28 -23.15 8.93
C GLU A 291 8.35 -23.48 7.88
N ARG A 292 8.52 -22.58 6.91
CA ARG A 292 9.60 -22.62 5.93
C ARG A 292 10.60 -21.50 6.21
N HIS A 293 11.87 -21.83 6.09
CA HIS A 293 12.93 -20.84 6.23
C HIS A 293 13.00 -19.92 4.99
N PRO A 294 13.21 -18.59 5.16
CA PRO A 294 13.33 -17.62 4.06
C PRO A 294 14.34 -18.00 2.96
N SER A 295 15.44 -18.68 3.32
CA SER A 295 16.44 -19.14 2.35
C SER A 295 15.88 -20.16 1.35
N THR A 296 14.88 -20.95 1.74
CA THR A 296 14.19 -21.90 0.84
C THR A 296 13.39 -21.15 -0.21
N VAL A 297 12.68 -20.09 0.21
CA VAL A 297 11.89 -19.23 -0.68
C VAL A 297 12.80 -18.48 -1.66
N ALA A 298 13.91 -17.92 -1.17
CA ALA A 298 14.91 -17.27 -2.01
C ALA A 298 15.52 -18.23 -3.05
N ALA A 299 15.85 -19.46 -2.65
CA ALA A 299 16.38 -20.49 -3.55
C ALA A 299 15.36 -20.87 -4.63
N ALA A 300 14.08 -21.01 -4.29
CA ALA A 300 13.01 -21.29 -5.24
C ALA A 300 12.84 -20.15 -6.26
N ILE A 301 12.80 -18.90 -5.81
CA ILE A 301 12.76 -17.72 -6.69
C ILE A 301 13.93 -17.72 -7.67
N ASN A 302 15.15 -18.00 -7.20
CA ASN A 302 16.33 -18.09 -8.07
C ASN A 302 16.19 -19.23 -9.09
N LEU A 303 15.70 -20.39 -8.68
CA LEU A 303 15.43 -21.51 -9.57
C LEU A 303 14.45 -21.11 -10.69
N PHE A 304 13.32 -20.49 -10.34
CA PHE A 304 12.33 -20.04 -11.32
C PHE A 304 12.89 -18.98 -12.27
N ALA A 305 13.75 -18.08 -11.76
CA ALA A 305 14.44 -17.09 -12.57
C ALA A 305 15.39 -17.74 -13.59
N VAL A 306 16.12 -18.78 -13.21
CA VAL A 306 17.00 -19.54 -14.12
C VAL A 306 16.21 -20.27 -15.20
N LEU A 307 15.07 -20.84 -14.83
CA LEU A 307 14.21 -21.57 -15.75
C LEU A 307 13.42 -20.65 -16.69
N GLY A 308 13.38 -19.35 -16.41
CA GLY A 308 12.59 -18.37 -17.17
C GLY A 308 11.10 -18.37 -16.84
N LEU A 309 10.70 -19.05 -15.75
CA LEU A 309 9.34 -19.00 -15.21
C LEU A 309 9.05 -17.69 -14.46
N LEU A 310 10.11 -16.95 -14.14
CA LEU A 310 10.12 -15.66 -13.47
C LEU A 310 11.26 -14.83 -14.08
N HIS A 311 11.12 -13.51 -14.16
CA HIS A 311 12.21 -12.62 -14.54
C HIS A 311 12.51 -11.65 -13.41
N LYS A 312 13.79 -11.50 -13.08
CA LYS A 312 14.30 -10.51 -12.15
C LYS A 312 14.75 -9.27 -12.89
N MET A 313 14.31 -8.11 -12.42
CA MET A 313 14.53 -6.80 -13.02
C MET A 313 15.12 -5.88 -11.94
N PRO A 314 16.46 -5.84 -11.80
CA PRO A 314 17.13 -4.87 -10.92
C PRO A 314 16.60 -3.46 -11.15
N ALA A 315 16.35 -2.68 -10.10
CA ALA A 315 15.94 -1.29 -10.29
C ALA A 315 16.99 -0.46 -11.05
N GLU A 316 18.27 -0.82 -10.92
CA GLU A 316 19.40 -0.13 -11.55
C GLU A 316 19.38 -0.22 -13.09
N ILE A 317 18.72 -1.24 -13.66
CA ILE A 317 18.62 -1.40 -15.11
C ILE A 317 17.34 -0.77 -15.68
N LEU A 318 16.45 -0.24 -14.82
CA LEU A 318 15.17 0.37 -15.20
C LEU A 318 15.31 1.89 -15.35
N THR A 319 16.36 2.33 -16.06
CA THR A 319 16.67 3.76 -16.23
C THR A 319 15.62 4.52 -17.03
N ASP A 320 14.81 3.82 -17.83
CA ASP A 320 13.70 4.37 -18.61
C ASP A 320 12.37 4.42 -17.81
N LYS A 321 12.37 3.98 -16.54
CA LYS A 321 11.19 3.90 -15.67
C LYS A 321 11.42 4.63 -14.35
N GLU A 322 11.47 5.95 -14.42
CA GLU A 322 11.73 6.83 -13.27
C GLU A 322 10.82 6.54 -12.06
N GLU A 323 9.52 6.30 -12.27
CA GLU A 323 8.59 5.98 -11.18
C GLU A 323 8.96 4.68 -10.45
N LEU A 324 9.44 3.64 -11.16
CA LEU A 324 9.90 2.40 -10.52
C LEU A 324 11.20 2.61 -9.75
N LEU A 325 12.09 3.45 -10.26
CA LEU A 325 13.30 3.84 -9.55
C LEU A 325 12.98 4.62 -8.27
N GLN A 326 12.04 5.57 -8.32
CA GLN A 326 11.56 6.30 -7.15
C GLN A 326 10.92 5.37 -6.11
N ILE A 327 10.14 4.38 -6.54
CA ILE A 327 9.59 3.35 -5.63
C ILE A 327 10.73 2.56 -4.97
N ALA A 328 11.74 2.16 -5.75
CA ALA A 328 12.86 1.41 -5.21
C ALA A 328 13.68 2.22 -4.19
N GLN A 329 13.95 3.49 -4.50
CA GLN A 329 14.64 4.44 -3.60
C GLN A 329 13.81 4.69 -2.33
N SER A 330 12.49 4.86 -2.47
CA SER A 330 11.60 5.04 -1.33
C SER A 330 11.58 3.82 -0.40
N ILE A 331 11.71 2.61 -0.94
CA ILE A 331 11.76 1.37 -0.15
C ILE A 331 13.14 1.19 0.51
N GLN A 332 14.22 1.60 -0.17
CA GLN A 332 15.56 1.66 0.40
C GLN A 332 15.63 2.67 1.57
N GLY A 333 14.91 3.78 1.45
CA GLY A 333 14.93 4.87 2.42
C GLY A 333 16.30 5.54 2.46
N ASN A 334 16.73 6.00 3.64
CA ASN A 334 18.05 6.62 3.83
C ASN A 334 19.20 5.60 3.92
N LYS A 335 18.90 4.30 3.79
CA LYS A 335 19.88 3.24 4.00
C LYS A 335 20.64 2.95 2.72
N ASN A 336 21.49 3.89 2.32
CA ASN A 336 22.24 3.87 1.06
C ASN A 336 23.14 2.64 0.89
N HIS A 337 23.45 1.96 1.98
CA HIS A 337 24.21 0.72 2.01
C HIS A 337 23.41 -0.54 1.63
N PHE A 338 22.07 -0.51 1.71
CA PHE A 338 21.25 -1.58 1.17
C PHE A 338 21.11 -1.45 -0.35
N HIS A 339 21.03 -2.57 -1.05
CA HIS A 339 20.74 -2.53 -2.49
C HIS A 339 19.32 -2.07 -2.76
N LEU A 340 19.12 -1.44 -3.92
CA LEU A 340 17.77 -1.20 -4.42
C LEU A 340 17.06 -2.54 -4.62
N ILE A 341 15.74 -2.50 -4.42
CA ILE A 341 14.93 -3.70 -4.60
C ILE A 341 15.03 -4.23 -6.03
N THR A 342 14.90 -5.54 -6.16
CA THR A 342 14.76 -6.20 -7.46
C THR A 342 13.29 -6.42 -7.75
N PHE A 343 12.78 -5.77 -8.78
CA PHE A 343 11.44 -6.03 -9.28
C PHE A 343 11.39 -7.37 -10.01
N MET A 344 10.18 -7.90 -10.19
CA MET A 344 9.95 -9.15 -10.89
C MET A 344 8.82 -9.03 -11.91
N THR A 345 8.87 -9.87 -12.94
CA THR A 345 7.75 -10.14 -13.85
C THR A 345 7.57 -11.63 -14.04
N ILE A 346 6.34 -12.06 -14.30
CA ILE A 346 6.01 -13.47 -14.59
C ILE A 346 5.45 -13.52 -16.02
N PRO A 347 6.11 -14.24 -16.95
CA PRO A 347 5.64 -14.38 -18.33
C PRO A 347 4.45 -15.34 -18.43
N LEU A 348 3.77 -15.35 -19.58
CA LEU A 348 2.80 -16.40 -19.93
C LEU A 348 3.52 -17.74 -20.14
N TYR A 349 3.00 -18.81 -19.54
CA TYR A 349 3.56 -20.17 -19.65
C TYR A 349 3.05 -20.89 -20.90
N ASP A 350 3.43 -20.37 -22.06
CA ASP A 350 3.14 -21.06 -23.32
C ASP A 350 4.05 -22.29 -23.52
N GLU A 351 3.69 -23.12 -24.50
CA GLU A 351 4.44 -24.33 -24.85
C GLU A 351 5.91 -24.03 -25.19
N ASN A 352 6.17 -22.89 -25.83
CA ASN A 352 7.52 -22.47 -26.22
C ASN A 352 8.39 -22.15 -25.00
N LEU A 353 7.83 -21.48 -24.00
CA LEU A 353 8.50 -21.16 -22.75
C LEU A 353 8.77 -22.43 -21.95
N LEU A 354 7.79 -23.32 -21.81
CA LEU A 354 7.96 -24.59 -21.10
C LEU A 354 9.00 -25.49 -21.78
N LYS A 355 9.04 -25.56 -23.12
CA LYS A 355 10.11 -26.24 -23.88
C LYS A 355 11.49 -25.63 -23.63
N LYS A 356 11.59 -24.31 -23.50
CA LYS A 356 12.86 -23.63 -23.16
C LYS A 356 13.28 -23.92 -21.72
N ALA A 357 12.32 -23.90 -20.79
CA ALA A 357 12.55 -24.24 -19.39
C ALA A 357 13.01 -25.70 -19.22
N GLU A 358 12.41 -26.65 -19.95
CA GLU A 358 12.83 -28.05 -19.99
C GLU A 358 14.26 -28.23 -20.52
N LYS A 359 14.62 -27.53 -21.62
CA LYS A 359 15.99 -27.53 -22.13
C LYS A 359 16.99 -26.98 -21.10
N MET A 360 16.61 -25.93 -20.38
CA MET A 360 17.42 -25.37 -19.31
C MET A 360 17.57 -26.34 -18.13
N ALA A 361 16.47 -26.94 -17.66
CA ALA A 361 16.46 -27.94 -16.59
C ALA A 361 17.34 -29.15 -16.95
N LYS A 362 17.27 -29.63 -18.20
CA LYS A 362 18.14 -30.69 -18.72
C LYS A 362 19.63 -30.29 -18.67
N ARG A 363 19.96 -29.04 -19.01
CA ARG A 363 21.34 -28.51 -18.92
C ARG A 363 21.82 -28.43 -17.47
N LEU A 364 20.99 -28.00 -16.53
CA LEU A 364 21.31 -27.96 -15.11
C LEU A 364 21.58 -29.36 -14.56
N ARG A 365 20.71 -30.34 -14.86
CA ARG A 365 20.89 -31.73 -14.42
C ARG A 365 22.15 -32.37 -14.96
N LYS A 366 22.51 -32.11 -16.23
CA LYS A 366 23.79 -32.56 -16.80
C LYS A 366 25.01 -32.05 -16.03
N ASN A 367 24.88 -30.91 -15.36
CA ASN A 367 25.91 -30.31 -14.50
C ASN A 367 25.69 -30.61 -13.01
N LYS A 368 24.97 -31.69 -12.68
CA LYS A 368 24.70 -32.16 -11.31
C LYS A 368 23.94 -31.16 -10.42
N ILE A 369 23.22 -30.23 -11.02
CA ILE A 369 22.28 -29.33 -10.31
C ILE A 369 20.89 -29.96 -10.38
N THR A 370 20.41 -30.46 -9.24
CA THR A 370 19.17 -31.23 -9.11
C THR A 370 18.18 -30.64 -8.11
N THR A 371 18.58 -29.60 -7.36
CA THR A 371 17.73 -28.94 -6.35
C THR A 371 17.85 -27.41 -6.41
N ALA A 372 16.84 -26.70 -5.89
CA ALA A 372 16.84 -25.25 -5.81
C ALA A 372 18.04 -24.69 -5.00
N LYS A 373 18.45 -25.36 -3.91
CA LYS A 373 19.58 -24.94 -3.06
C LYS A 373 20.91 -24.90 -3.82
N GLN A 374 21.05 -25.69 -4.88
CA GLN A 374 22.26 -25.73 -5.72
C GLN A 374 22.30 -24.61 -6.77
N ILE A 375 21.25 -23.78 -6.88
CA ILE A 375 21.19 -22.62 -7.76
C ILE A 375 21.96 -21.45 -7.10
N THR A 376 23.28 -21.56 -7.11
CA THR A 376 24.20 -20.54 -6.60
C THR A 376 24.87 -19.81 -7.77
N SER A 377 25.35 -18.59 -7.51
CA SER A 377 26.11 -17.80 -8.51
C SER A 377 27.29 -18.60 -9.07
N LYS A 378 28.06 -19.28 -8.20
CA LYS A 378 29.18 -20.14 -8.59
C LYS A 378 28.76 -21.23 -9.58
N ASN A 379 27.72 -21.99 -9.25
CA ASN A 379 27.25 -23.08 -10.09
C ASN A 379 26.67 -22.56 -11.41
N LEU A 380 25.94 -21.45 -11.40
CA LEU A 380 25.41 -20.88 -12.64
C LEU A 380 26.48 -20.28 -13.55
N LYS A 381 27.55 -19.67 -13.00
CA LYS A 381 28.68 -19.18 -13.81
C LYS A 381 29.30 -20.33 -14.62
N ILE A 382 29.44 -21.50 -14.01
CA ILE A 382 29.94 -22.72 -14.67
C ILE A 382 28.97 -23.18 -15.76
N VAL A 383 27.67 -23.24 -15.46
CA VAL A 383 26.68 -23.79 -16.41
C VAL A 383 26.36 -22.85 -17.55
N LEU A 384 26.25 -21.54 -17.32
CA LEU A 384 25.68 -20.55 -18.23
C LEU A 384 26.69 -19.51 -18.75
N GLY A 385 27.88 -19.46 -18.15
CA GLY A 385 28.84 -18.37 -18.35
C GLY A 385 28.51 -17.16 -17.48
N GLU A 386 29.53 -16.35 -17.19
CA GLU A 386 29.46 -15.27 -16.21
C GLU A 386 28.42 -14.19 -16.56
N LYS A 387 28.37 -13.76 -17.82
CA LYS A 387 27.44 -12.72 -18.29
C LYS A 387 25.98 -13.11 -18.03
N LYS A 388 25.61 -14.35 -18.37
CA LYS A 388 24.24 -14.86 -18.24
C LYS A 388 23.88 -15.20 -16.80
N ALA A 389 24.83 -15.66 -16.00
CA ALA A 389 24.62 -15.90 -14.57
C ALA A 389 24.35 -14.59 -13.82
N LYS A 390 25.14 -13.54 -14.09
CA LYS A 390 24.96 -12.20 -13.49
C LYS A 390 23.59 -11.60 -13.82
N SER A 391 23.12 -11.72 -15.06
CA SER A 391 21.80 -11.20 -15.43
C SER A 391 20.61 -11.90 -14.76
N ILE A 392 20.80 -13.13 -14.24
CA ILE A 392 19.71 -13.94 -13.65
C ILE A 392 19.66 -13.83 -12.13
N ILE A 393 20.78 -14.04 -11.42
CA ILE A 393 20.78 -14.01 -9.94
C ILE A 393 21.02 -12.58 -9.43
N ASN A 394 21.51 -11.67 -10.27
CA ASN A 394 21.79 -10.29 -9.88
C ASN A 394 22.65 -10.19 -8.60
N VAL A 395 23.70 -11.01 -8.53
CA VAL A 395 24.67 -10.96 -7.43
C VAL A 395 25.68 -9.86 -7.75
N ARG A 396 25.57 -8.70 -7.10
CA ARG A 396 26.78 -7.97 -6.74
C ARG A 396 27.44 -8.77 -5.63
N GLU A 397 28.66 -9.23 -5.85
CA GLU A 397 29.47 -9.86 -4.79
C GLU A 397 29.77 -8.78 -3.76
N VAL A 398 28.95 -8.69 -2.70
CA VAL A 398 29.35 -7.99 -1.48
C VAL A 398 30.04 -9.03 -0.62
N SER A 399 31.29 -9.32 -0.97
CA SER A 399 32.16 -10.04 -0.04
C SER A 399 32.59 -9.02 1.00
N ILE A 400 31.99 -9.06 2.19
CA ILE A 400 32.38 -8.20 3.32
C ILE A 400 33.90 -8.36 3.58
N MET A 401 34.42 -9.59 3.43
CA MET A 401 35.86 -9.91 3.47
C MET A 401 36.73 -9.27 2.36
N LYS A 402 36.13 -8.58 1.38
CA LYS A 402 36.85 -7.82 0.34
C LYS A 402 36.58 -6.31 0.43
N MET A 403 35.83 -5.84 1.43
CA MET A 403 35.69 -4.42 1.68
C MET A 403 36.94 -3.90 2.40
N GLN A 404 37.37 -2.71 1.99
CA GLN A 404 38.40 -1.95 2.71
C GLN A 404 37.88 -1.64 4.12
N PRO A 405 38.68 -1.78 5.19
CA PRO A 405 38.27 -1.56 6.58
C PRO A 405 37.53 -0.23 6.79
N ASN A 406 38.02 0.83 6.16
CA ASN A 406 37.48 2.18 6.26
C ASN A 406 36.03 2.29 5.74
N LYS A 407 35.66 1.44 4.79
CA LYS A 407 34.32 1.41 4.20
C LYS A 407 33.35 0.57 5.04
N LEU A 408 33.88 -0.39 5.80
CA LEU A 408 33.16 -1.14 6.83
C LEU A 408 32.90 -0.26 8.06
N GLU A 409 33.88 0.55 8.43
CA GLU A 409 33.81 1.55 9.50
C GLU A 409 32.76 2.64 9.18
N GLU A 410 32.79 3.21 7.96
CA GLU A 410 31.74 4.16 7.50
C GLU A 410 30.32 3.56 7.57
N LEU A 411 30.19 2.28 7.21
CA LEU A 411 28.91 1.57 7.24
C LEU A 411 28.42 1.26 8.65
N ALA A 412 29.35 0.92 9.55
CA ALA A 412 29.06 0.70 10.96
C ALA A 412 28.66 2.01 11.64
N GLU A 413 29.39 3.10 11.40
CA GLU A 413 29.05 4.44 11.90
C GLU A 413 27.69 4.92 11.38
N GLU A 414 27.36 4.71 10.10
CA GLU A 414 26.06 5.08 9.53
C GLU A 414 24.92 4.26 10.14
N ALA A 415 25.13 2.97 10.40
CA ALA A 415 24.15 2.11 11.07
C ALA A 415 23.95 2.47 12.56
N LEU A 416 25.00 2.97 13.23
CA LEU A 416 24.97 3.43 14.61
C LEU A 416 24.36 4.83 14.76
N ARG A 417 24.38 5.68 13.72
CA ARG A 417 23.70 7.00 13.73
C ARG A 417 22.18 6.92 13.79
N ASP A 418 21.59 5.85 13.26
CA ASP A 418 20.14 5.59 13.30
C ASP A 418 19.73 4.84 14.59
N PHE A 419 20.68 4.45 15.44
CA PHE A 419 20.40 3.91 16.76
C PHE A 419 20.07 5.07 17.71
N PRO A 420 18.92 5.08 18.40
CA PRO A 420 18.55 6.17 19.29
C PRO A 420 19.40 6.08 20.56
N TYR A 421 20.60 6.65 20.54
CA TYR A 421 21.50 6.72 21.69
C TYR A 421 20.79 7.31 22.92
N GLU A 422 19.87 8.26 22.67
CA GLU A 422 19.00 8.91 23.65
C GLU A 422 17.97 7.96 24.31
N ALA A 423 17.60 6.87 23.65
CA ALA A 423 16.73 5.82 24.23
C ALA A 423 17.53 4.85 25.10
N PHE A 424 18.83 4.68 24.82
CA PHE A 424 19.75 3.89 25.63
C PHE A 424 20.09 4.63 26.94
N ASP A 425 20.41 5.92 26.87
CA ASP A 425 20.66 6.77 28.06
C ASP A 425 19.41 6.94 28.94
N LYS A 426 18.22 7.11 28.35
CA LYS A 426 16.97 7.22 29.12
C LYS A 426 16.53 5.90 29.76
N GLY A 427 16.91 4.76 29.19
CA GLY A 427 16.70 3.44 29.79
C GLY A 427 17.62 3.18 30.99
N LEU A 428 18.87 3.64 30.92
CA LEU A 428 19.85 3.56 32.01
C LEU A 428 19.49 4.48 33.19
N VAL A 429 19.07 5.71 32.93
CA VAL A 429 18.72 6.67 34.00
C VAL A 429 17.43 6.28 34.74
N LYS A 430 16.46 5.66 34.05
CA LYS A 430 15.20 5.21 34.69
C LYS A 430 15.39 4.04 35.64
N ASN A 431 16.37 3.17 35.40
CA ASN A 431 16.65 2.02 36.25
C ASN A 431 17.45 2.38 37.52
N LEU A 432 17.92 3.63 37.64
CA LEU A 432 18.65 4.12 38.82
C LEU A 432 17.76 4.88 39.83
N GLU A 433 16.57 5.34 39.43
CA GLU A 433 15.66 6.10 40.30
C GLU A 433 14.62 5.23 41.03
N GLU A 434 14.46 3.95 40.66
CA GLU A 434 13.41 3.06 41.20
C GLU A 434 13.94 1.83 41.98
N THR A 435 15.25 1.72 42.25
CA THR A 435 15.81 0.66 43.09
C THR A 435 16.05 1.12 44.53
N PRO A 436 15.55 0.38 45.56
CA PRO A 436 15.83 0.65 46.97
C PRO A 436 17.33 0.65 47.27
N GLU A 437 17.77 1.53 48.18
CA GLU A 437 19.17 1.89 48.50
C GLU A 437 20.09 0.79 49.07
N GLU A 438 19.76 -0.49 48.94
CA GLU A 438 20.59 -1.59 49.46
C GLU A 438 21.00 -2.54 48.34
N GLU A 439 21.89 -2.08 47.45
CA GLU A 439 22.91 -2.86 46.71
C GLU A 439 23.57 -1.98 45.63
N ILE A 440 24.29 -0.93 46.05
CA ILE A 440 25.22 -0.23 45.16
C ILE A 440 26.50 -1.06 45.10
N TYR A 441 26.55 -2.05 44.20
CA TYR A 441 27.83 -2.50 43.68
C TYR A 441 28.40 -1.38 42.79
N SER A 442 29.51 -0.82 43.26
CA SER A 442 30.34 0.14 42.53
C SER A 442 30.67 -0.38 41.13
N LEU A 443 30.06 0.21 40.10
CA LEU A 443 30.41 0.00 38.69
C LEU A 443 31.78 0.59 38.30
N LYS A 444 32.60 1.03 39.26
CA LYS A 444 33.98 1.45 39.00
C LYS A 444 34.97 0.27 38.86
N ASP A 445 34.54 -0.96 39.09
CA ASP A 445 35.41 -2.16 38.96
C ASP A 445 35.01 -3.09 37.81
N SER A 446 34.18 -2.65 36.86
CA SER A 446 33.87 -3.44 35.66
C SER A 446 35.02 -3.37 34.66
N SER A 447 35.77 -4.47 34.51
CA SER A 447 36.88 -4.67 33.57
C SER A 447 36.51 -4.63 32.08
N LEU A 448 35.31 -4.18 31.73
CA LEU A 448 34.82 -4.09 30.34
C LEU A 448 35.26 -2.80 29.62
N PHE A 449 35.75 -1.80 30.35
CA PHE A 449 36.14 -0.50 29.78
C PHE A 449 37.65 -0.35 29.50
N ASP A 450 38.47 -1.38 29.78
CA ASP A 450 39.92 -1.37 29.56
C ASP A 450 40.41 -2.37 28.49
N LEU A 451 39.51 -2.91 27.66
CA LEU A 451 39.90 -3.87 26.62
C LEU A 451 40.58 -3.16 25.43
N PRO A 452 41.77 -3.61 24.98
CA PRO A 452 42.40 -3.07 23.79
C PRO A 452 41.52 -3.28 22.54
N ASP A 453 41.59 -2.36 21.57
CA ASP A 453 40.78 -2.35 20.34
C ASP A 453 40.72 -3.70 19.59
N LYS A 454 41.77 -4.52 19.72
CA LYS A 454 41.84 -5.86 19.14
C LYS A 454 40.89 -6.87 19.81
N GLU A 455 40.73 -6.80 21.13
CA GLU A 455 39.78 -7.67 21.87
C GLU A 455 38.34 -7.20 21.65
N LEU A 456 38.10 -5.89 21.55
CA LEU A 456 36.80 -5.35 21.12
C LEU A 456 36.43 -5.79 19.69
N TYR A 457 37.40 -5.84 18.78
CA TYR A 457 37.24 -6.35 17.42
C TYR A 457 36.96 -7.86 17.38
N GLU A 458 37.67 -8.66 18.18
CA GLU A 458 37.44 -10.11 18.26
C GLU A 458 36.11 -10.45 18.95
N MET A 459 35.69 -9.69 19.97
CA MET A 459 34.38 -9.83 20.62
C MET A 459 33.22 -9.40 19.72
N SER A 460 33.39 -8.35 18.91
CA SER A 460 32.38 -7.97 17.93
C SER A 460 32.31 -8.96 16.76
N LEU A 461 33.43 -9.56 16.34
CA LEU A 461 33.41 -10.72 15.43
C LEU A 461 32.65 -11.90 16.04
N GLN A 462 32.91 -12.26 17.30
CA GLN A 462 32.20 -13.33 17.99
C GLN A 462 30.70 -13.02 18.17
N HIS A 463 30.33 -11.76 18.42
CA HIS A 463 28.92 -11.36 18.53
C HIS A 463 28.19 -11.46 17.17
N PHE A 464 28.88 -11.15 16.06
CA PHE A 464 28.33 -11.33 14.71
C PHE A 464 28.31 -12.80 14.26
N GLU A 465 29.31 -13.61 14.63
CA GLU A 465 29.31 -15.06 14.42
C GLU A 465 28.23 -15.75 15.27
N GLN A 466 27.97 -15.26 16.49
CA GLN A 466 26.84 -15.69 17.32
C GLN A 466 25.49 -15.27 16.71
N GLN A 467 25.37 -14.15 15.99
CA GLN A 467 24.14 -13.85 15.24
C GLN A 467 23.95 -14.69 13.97
N GLU A 468 25.03 -15.28 13.42
CA GLU A 468 24.93 -16.31 12.37
C GLU A 468 24.76 -17.74 12.94
N GLN A 469 25.04 -17.98 14.23
CA GLN A 469 24.90 -19.28 14.90
C GLN A 469 23.78 -19.38 15.97
N CYS A 470 23.13 -18.29 16.37
CA CYS A 470 21.96 -18.30 17.25
C CYS A 470 20.67 -18.60 16.47
N SER A 471 20.60 -19.81 15.93
CA SER A 471 19.50 -20.70 16.24
C SER A 471 20.08 -21.81 17.09
N ASP A 472 19.86 -21.77 18.41
CA ASP A 472 19.65 -22.92 19.31
C ASP A 472 19.90 -22.50 20.77
N PHE A 473 18.82 -22.51 21.59
CA PHE A 473 18.71 -22.86 23.03
C PHE A 473 17.24 -22.57 23.42
N GLU A 474 16.40 -23.61 23.48
CA GLU A 474 15.94 -24.32 24.69
C GLU A 474 14.97 -23.52 25.56
N GLU A 475 13.72 -23.98 25.62
CA GLU A 475 12.93 -23.93 26.86
C GLU A 475 12.67 -25.38 27.29
N VAL A 476 13.24 -25.71 28.45
CA VAL A 476 12.90 -26.85 29.30
C VAL A 476 11.81 -26.37 30.27
N ASP A 477 10.71 -27.13 30.29
CA ASP A 477 9.55 -27.16 31.20
C ASP A 477 8.78 -25.87 31.53
#